data_AF-A0A9D7S8V0-F1
#
_entry.id   AF-A0A9D7S8V0-F1
#
_cell.length_a   1.000
_cell.length_b   1.000
_cell.length_c   1.000
_cell.angle_alpha   90.00
_cell.angle_beta   90.00
_cell.angle_gamma   90.00
#
_symmetry.space_group_name_H-M   'P 1'
#
loop_
_entity.id
_entity.type
_entity.pdbx_description
1 polymer ?
#
loop_
_entity_poly.entity_id
_entity_poly.type
_entity_poly.pdbx_seq_one_letter_code
_entity_poly.pdbx_strand_id
1 'polypeptide(L)'
;MKNKSISLSFLPFIWLLTVQVLFAQKSLILNRHNCLVEDTYVHSLINLNYDKSPSLFPYAWTLGNNPFSCRVLLKFDMSLLPAKANIKSAKLLMYFNPYHDTISGTNYIHEGNNEFWVERITGFGNQIS
;
A
#
# COMPACT_ATOMS: atom_id res chain seq x y z
N MET A 1 32.95 -17.15 -67.30
CA MET A 1 32.86 -17.25 -65.83
C MET A 1 32.09 -16.03 -65.32
N LYS A 2 30.86 -16.20 -64.81
CA LYS A 2 30.02 -15.11 -64.30
C LYS A 2 30.06 -15.11 -62.77
N ASN A 3 30.70 -14.12 -62.16
CA ASN A 3 30.66 -13.91 -60.72
C ASN A 3 29.31 -13.29 -60.34
N LYS A 4 28.49 -14.01 -59.57
CA LYS A 4 27.29 -13.47 -58.92
C LYS A 4 27.72 -12.81 -57.61
N SER A 5 27.61 -11.50 -57.52
CA SER A 5 27.68 -10.76 -56.27
C SER A 5 26.45 -11.08 -55.42
N ILE A 6 26.65 -11.72 -54.28
CA ILE A 6 25.61 -11.91 -53.28
C ILE A 6 25.46 -10.57 -52.54
N SER A 7 24.30 -9.92 -52.66
CA SER A 7 24.06 -8.65 -51.97
C SER A 7 23.93 -8.89 -50.47
N LEU A 8 24.77 -8.21 -49.70
CA LEU A 8 24.81 -8.24 -48.24
C LEU A 8 23.67 -7.36 -47.67
N SER A 9 22.42 -7.67 -48.00
CA SER A 9 21.24 -6.83 -47.67
C SER A 9 20.29 -7.46 -46.65
N PHE A 10 20.64 -8.60 -46.04
CA PHE A 10 19.76 -9.29 -45.07
C PHE A 10 20.10 -9.06 -43.59
N LEU A 11 21.20 -8.37 -43.27
CA LEU A 11 21.61 -8.12 -41.88
C LEU A 11 20.69 -7.17 -41.07
N PRO A 12 20.06 -6.10 -41.61
CA PRO A 12 19.24 -5.22 -40.78
C PRO A 12 17.87 -5.82 -40.42
N PHE A 13 17.40 -6.86 -41.14
CA PHE A 13 16.09 -7.46 -40.91
C PHE A 13 16.07 -8.45 -39.73
N ILE A 14 17.19 -9.13 -39.47
CA ILE A 14 17.32 -10.09 -38.36
C ILE A 14 17.44 -9.36 -37.01
N TRP A 15 17.97 -8.14 -36.98
CA TRP A 15 18.09 -7.33 -35.76
C TRP A 15 16.75 -6.70 -35.31
N LEU A 16 15.79 -6.53 -36.23
CA LEU A 16 14.44 -6.04 -35.94
C LEU A 16 13.52 -7.11 -35.32
N LEU A 17 13.87 -8.40 -35.44
CA LEU A 17 13.08 -9.52 -34.88
C LEU A 17 13.49 -9.92 -33.45
N THR A 18 14.56 -9.33 -32.91
CA THR A 18 15.06 -9.64 -31.56
C THR A 18 14.77 -8.55 -30.53
N VAL A 19 13.89 -7.59 -30.80
CA VAL A 19 13.32 -6.76 -29.74
C VAL A 19 12.34 -7.64 -28.96
N GLN A 20 12.89 -8.58 -28.20
CA GLN A 20 12.16 -9.22 -27.13
C GLN A 20 11.83 -8.11 -26.15
N VAL A 21 10.57 -7.70 -26.13
CA VAL A 21 10.03 -6.84 -25.09
C VAL A 21 10.11 -7.70 -23.82
N LEU A 22 11.23 -7.59 -23.10
CA LEU A 22 11.34 -8.14 -21.77
C LEU A 22 10.22 -7.47 -20.97
N PHE A 23 9.19 -8.22 -20.62
CA PHE A 23 8.19 -7.78 -19.65
C PHE A 23 8.90 -7.69 -18.30
N ALA A 24 9.59 -6.58 -18.08
CA ALA A 24 10.21 -6.30 -16.81
C ALA A 24 9.10 -6.21 -15.76
N GLN A 25 9.16 -7.05 -14.74
CA GLN A 25 8.31 -6.90 -13.57
C GLN A 25 8.61 -5.54 -12.94
N LYS A 26 7.65 -4.62 -13.00
CA LYS A 26 7.78 -3.30 -12.39
C LYS A 26 7.26 -3.36 -10.96
N SER A 27 8.12 -3.09 -9.98
CA SER A 27 7.70 -2.83 -8.61
C SER A 27 7.26 -1.38 -8.47
N LEU A 28 6.11 -1.15 -7.83
CA LEU A 28 5.64 0.17 -7.44
C LEU A 28 5.59 0.22 -5.92
N ILE A 29 6.31 1.17 -5.34
CA ILE A 29 6.26 1.45 -3.90
C ILE A 29 5.40 2.69 -3.73
N LEU A 30 4.38 2.60 -2.89
CA LEU A 30 3.51 3.72 -2.51
C LEU A 30 3.81 4.09 -1.06
N ASN A 31 4.18 5.35 -0.82
CA ASN A 31 4.44 5.90 0.50
C ASN A 31 4.04 7.38 0.55
N ARG A 32 4.04 7.97 1.76
CA ARG A 32 3.70 9.38 1.98
C ARG A 32 4.55 10.40 1.20
N HIS A 33 5.68 10.00 0.62
CA HIS A 33 6.58 10.88 -0.12
C HIS A 33 6.33 10.84 -1.63
N ASN A 34 5.74 9.77 -2.16
CA ASN A 34 5.62 9.55 -3.60
C ASN A 34 4.19 9.34 -4.11
N CYS A 35 3.22 9.28 -3.23
CA CYS A 35 1.81 9.38 -3.57
C CYS A 35 1.05 10.14 -2.48
N LEU A 36 -0.13 10.65 -2.85
CA LEU A 36 -1.11 11.09 -1.87
C LEU A 36 -1.61 9.84 -1.14
N VAL A 37 -1.30 9.78 0.15
CA VAL A 37 -1.87 8.82 1.09
C VAL A 37 -2.88 9.60 1.91
N GLU A 38 -4.14 9.19 1.83
CA GLU A 38 -5.18 9.68 2.73
C GLU A 38 -5.33 8.64 3.85
N ASP A 39 -5.25 9.10 5.08
CA ASP A 39 -5.42 8.24 6.25
C ASP A 39 -6.30 8.92 7.30
N THR A 40 -6.95 8.10 8.12
CA THR A 40 -7.73 8.55 9.27
C THR A 40 -7.92 7.38 10.22
N TYR A 41 -8.57 7.60 11.35
CA TYR A 41 -9.05 6.52 12.21
C TYR A 41 -10.46 6.81 12.70
N VAL A 42 -11.17 5.73 13.03
CA VAL A 42 -12.55 5.76 13.50
C VAL A 42 -12.68 5.02 14.81
N HIS A 43 -13.40 5.62 15.76
CA HIS A 43 -13.74 5.00 17.04
C HIS A 43 -15.11 4.34 16.97
N SER A 44 -15.29 3.20 17.64
CA SER A 44 -16.59 2.54 17.73
C SER A 44 -17.57 3.25 18.68
N LEU A 45 -17.08 4.04 19.64
CA LEU A 45 -17.92 4.73 20.63
C LEU A 45 -18.06 6.24 20.41
N ILE A 46 -17.19 6.85 19.61
CA ILE A 46 -17.12 8.31 19.45
C ILE A 46 -17.20 8.64 17.98
N ASN A 47 -18.18 9.48 17.62
CA ASN A 47 -18.35 9.99 16.25
C ASN A 47 -17.62 11.33 16.09
N LEU A 48 -16.29 11.28 16.06
CA LEU A 48 -15.43 12.43 15.78
C LEU A 48 -14.65 12.20 14.48
N ASN A 49 -14.41 13.28 13.74
CA ASN A 49 -13.57 13.25 12.54
C ASN A 49 -12.10 13.46 12.94
N TYR A 50 -11.24 12.53 12.52
CA TYR A 50 -9.80 12.53 12.80
C TYR A 50 -8.95 12.64 11.53
N ASP A 51 -9.52 13.16 10.43
CA ASP A 51 -8.85 13.40 9.13
C ASP A 51 -7.56 14.24 9.18
N LYS A 52 -7.36 15.02 10.25
CA LYS A 52 -6.15 15.84 10.48
C LYS A 52 -5.28 15.35 11.63
N SER A 53 -5.57 14.18 12.19
CA SER A 53 -4.74 13.65 13.27
C SER A 53 -3.33 13.37 12.72
N PRO A 54 -2.26 13.80 13.39
CA PRO A 54 -0.89 13.60 12.90
C PRO A 54 -0.46 12.13 12.94
N SER A 55 -1.31 11.24 13.47
CA SER A 55 -0.94 9.89 13.85
C SER A 55 -2.09 8.91 13.74
N LEU A 56 -1.72 7.65 13.53
CA LEU A 56 -2.63 6.52 13.40
C LEU A 56 -2.51 5.63 14.63
N PHE A 57 -3.62 5.43 15.33
CA PHE A 57 -3.63 4.72 16.61
C PHE A 57 -4.67 3.60 16.61
N PRO A 58 -4.34 2.42 16.04
CA PRO A 58 -5.22 1.26 16.11
C PRO A 58 -5.14 0.64 17.50
N TYR A 59 -6.28 0.45 18.16
CA TYR A 59 -6.33 -0.24 19.45
C TYR A 59 -7.71 -0.80 19.73
N ALA A 60 -7.79 -1.76 20.64
CA ALA A 60 -9.05 -2.23 21.20
C ALA A 60 -8.91 -2.24 22.73
N TRP A 61 -9.97 -1.85 23.43
CA TRP A 61 -10.00 -1.82 24.88
C TRP A 61 -11.41 -2.11 25.38
N THR A 62 -11.56 -2.37 26.67
CA THR A 62 -12.86 -2.49 27.31
C THR A 62 -12.99 -1.37 28.33
N LEU A 63 -13.95 -0.46 28.15
CA LEU A 63 -14.28 0.57 29.13
C LEU A 63 -15.37 0.01 30.06
N GLY A 64 -14.95 -0.56 31.19
CA GLY A 64 -15.84 -1.35 32.06
C GLY A 64 -16.23 -2.67 31.39
N ASN A 65 -17.51 -2.82 31.03
CA ASN A 65 -18.03 -3.98 30.28
C ASN A 65 -18.36 -3.64 28.81
N ASN A 66 -18.02 -2.45 28.34
CA ASN A 66 -18.29 -2.04 26.97
C ASN A 66 -17.01 -2.16 26.11
N PRO A 67 -16.92 -3.13 25.20
CA PRO A 67 -15.78 -3.23 24.29
C PRO A 67 -15.80 -2.05 23.32
N PHE A 68 -14.62 -1.52 23.02
CA PHE A 68 -14.47 -0.51 22.00
C PHE A 68 -13.16 -0.64 21.25
N SER A 69 -13.17 -0.14 20.03
CA SER A 69 -12.03 -0.22 19.12
C SER A 69 -11.84 1.08 18.37
N CYS A 70 -10.58 1.41 18.13
CA CYS A 70 -10.16 2.37 17.14
C CYS A 70 -9.56 1.62 15.94
N ARG A 71 -10.07 1.92 14.75
CA ARG A 71 -9.62 1.31 13.49
C ARG A 71 -9.00 2.38 12.61
N VAL A 72 -7.84 2.06 12.05
CA VAL A 72 -7.14 2.92 11.08
C VAL A 72 -7.67 2.62 9.68
N LEU A 73 -7.99 3.68 8.94
CA LEU A 73 -8.39 3.62 7.55
C LEU A 73 -7.26 4.19 6.70
N LEU A 74 -6.82 3.43 5.71
CA LEU A 74 -5.78 3.82 4.76
C LEU A 74 -6.35 3.81 3.35
N LYS A 75 -6.14 4.88 2.60
CA LYS A 75 -6.48 4.98 1.19
C LYS A 75 -5.24 5.28 0.38
N PHE A 76 -4.97 4.38 -0.56
CA PHE A 76 -3.88 4.49 -1.52
C PHE A 76 -4.42 5.01 -2.85
N ASP A 77 -3.74 5.99 -3.43
CA ASP A 77 -3.99 6.39 -4.81
C ASP A 77 -3.50 5.30 -5.79
N MET A 78 -4.44 4.60 -6.39
CA MET A 78 -4.19 3.52 -7.34
C MET A 78 -4.03 4.00 -8.78
N SER A 79 -4.20 5.30 -9.05
CA SER A 79 -4.04 5.87 -10.40
C SER A 79 -2.61 5.70 -10.96
N LEU A 80 -1.63 5.51 -10.06
CA LEU A 80 -0.24 5.24 -10.39
C LEU A 80 0.01 3.83 -10.94
N LEU A 81 -0.96 2.92 -10.81
CA LEU A 81 -0.88 1.60 -11.42
C LEU A 81 -1.14 1.71 -12.94
N PRO A 82 -0.32 1.08 -13.78
CA PRO A 82 -0.59 1.01 -15.21
C PRO A 82 -1.98 0.42 -15.50
N ALA A 83 -2.67 0.97 -16.49
CA ALA A 83 -3.93 0.41 -16.95
C ALA A 83 -3.75 -1.09 -17.30
N LYS A 84 -4.66 -1.93 -16.80
CA LYS A 84 -4.64 -3.39 -16.97
C LYS A 84 -3.42 -4.10 -16.35
N ALA A 85 -2.74 -3.49 -15.37
CA ALA A 85 -1.67 -4.15 -14.64
C ALA A 85 -2.15 -5.46 -14.01
N ASN A 86 -1.43 -6.57 -14.28
CA ASN A 86 -1.63 -7.84 -13.59
C ASN A 86 -0.79 -7.83 -12.31
N ILE A 87 -1.43 -7.58 -11.17
CA ILE A 87 -0.74 -7.54 -9.87
C ILE A 87 -0.38 -8.96 -9.45
N LYS A 88 0.93 -9.28 -9.45
CA LYS A 88 1.44 -10.59 -9.00
C LYS A 88 1.57 -10.70 -7.49
N SER A 89 1.85 -9.57 -6.82
CA SER A 89 2.00 -9.49 -5.37
C SER A 89 1.78 -8.07 -4.90
N ALA A 90 1.21 -7.91 -3.71
CA ALA A 90 1.15 -6.64 -2.99
C ALA A 90 1.56 -6.88 -1.54
N LYS A 91 2.29 -5.92 -0.94
CA LYS A 91 2.71 -5.98 0.46
C LYS A 91 2.43 -4.64 1.11
N LEU A 92 1.85 -4.67 2.30
CA LEU A 92 1.70 -3.52 3.19
C LEU A 92 2.79 -3.60 4.26
N LEU A 93 3.58 -2.53 4.40
CA LEU A 93 4.60 -2.41 5.43
C LEU A 93 4.17 -1.31 6.39
N MET A 94 4.04 -1.66 7.67
CA MET A 94 3.70 -0.72 8.74
C MET A 94 4.78 -0.81 9.81
N TYR A 95 5.09 0.34 10.41
CA TYR A 95 6.11 0.45 11.44
C TYR A 95 5.47 1.02 12.70
N PHE A 96 5.77 0.40 13.83
CA PHE A 96 5.43 0.97 15.13
C PHE A 96 6.34 2.17 15.40
N ASN A 97 5.76 3.30 15.81
CA ASN A 97 6.51 4.45 16.27
C ASN A 97 6.60 4.41 17.81
N PRO A 98 7.77 4.07 18.40
CA PRO A 98 7.93 3.96 19.85
C PRO A 98 7.92 5.31 20.57
N TYR A 99 7.95 6.42 19.83
CA TYR A 99 7.93 7.78 20.38
C TYR A 99 6.57 8.46 20.21
N HIS A 100 5.54 7.67 19.86
CA HIS A 100 4.22 8.21 19.62
C HIS A 100 3.47 8.48 20.94
N ASP A 101 3.19 9.76 21.15
CA ASP A 101 2.30 10.35 22.14
C ASP A 101 2.79 10.41 23.60
N THR A 102 3.60 11.44 23.87
CA THR A 102 3.98 11.87 25.22
C THR A 102 2.84 12.58 25.97
N ILE A 103 1.64 12.77 25.37
CA ILE A 103 0.54 13.54 25.98
C ILE A 103 0.02 12.90 27.27
N SER A 104 0.17 11.59 27.44
CA SER A 104 -0.25 10.90 28.67
C SER A 104 0.87 10.69 29.69
N GLY A 105 2.10 11.11 29.40
CA GLY A 105 3.27 10.88 30.29
C GLY A 105 3.62 9.40 30.49
N THR A 106 2.92 8.49 29.81
CA THR A 106 3.12 7.05 29.90
C THR A 106 3.95 6.60 28.72
N ASN A 107 5.19 6.19 28.98
CA ASN A 107 6.04 5.48 28.02
C ASN A 107 5.51 4.05 27.81
N TYR A 108 4.25 3.88 27.40
CA TYR A 108 3.74 2.56 27.02
C TYR A 108 4.33 2.20 25.67
N ILE A 109 5.50 1.59 25.74
CA ILE A 109 6.06 0.83 24.63
C ILE A 109 5.10 -0.35 24.43
N HIS A 110 4.66 -0.58 23.19
CA HIS A 110 3.83 -1.73 22.88
C HIS A 110 4.52 -3.02 23.37
N GLU A 111 3.83 -3.80 24.21
CA GLU A 111 4.29 -5.09 24.70
C GLU A 111 3.44 -6.22 24.10
N GLY A 112 4.05 -7.38 23.83
CA GLY A 112 3.35 -8.56 23.29
C GLY A 112 3.25 -8.58 21.75
N ASN A 113 2.24 -9.28 21.23
CA ASN A 113 2.05 -9.49 19.78
C ASN A 113 1.59 -8.21 19.10
N ASN A 114 2.33 -7.75 18.09
CA ASN A 114 1.96 -6.62 17.22
C ASN A 114 1.13 -7.10 16.01
N GLU A 115 0.23 -8.04 16.25
CA GLU A 115 -0.62 -8.64 15.21
C GLU A 115 -1.88 -7.78 15.05
N PHE A 116 -2.23 -7.47 13.81
CA PHE A 116 -3.47 -6.77 13.48
C PHE A 116 -4.08 -7.31 12.21
N TRP A 117 -5.40 -7.22 12.14
CA TRP A 117 -6.17 -7.62 10.97
C TRP A 117 -6.19 -6.49 9.95
N VAL A 118 -5.91 -6.83 8.69
CA VAL A 118 -6.00 -5.90 7.56
C VAL A 118 -7.11 -6.37 6.66
N GLU A 119 -8.08 -5.50 6.45
CA GLU A 119 -9.25 -5.80 5.63
C GLU A 119 -9.43 -4.75 4.55
N ARG A 120 -9.81 -5.20 3.36
CA ARG A 120 -10.27 -4.29 2.30
C ARG A 120 -11.68 -3.82 2.66
N ILE A 121 -11.90 -2.52 2.62
CA ILE A 121 -13.24 -1.94 2.69
C ILE A 121 -13.96 -2.28 1.38
N THR A 122 -14.92 -3.21 1.44
CA THR A 122 -15.73 -3.63 0.27
C THR A 122 -17.10 -2.94 0.23
N GLY A 123 -17.43 -2.13 1.23
CA GLY A 123 -18.67 -1.36 1.32
C GLY A 123 -18.73 -0.56 2.62
N PHE A 124 -19.64 0.41 2.69
CA PHE A 124 -19.77 1.31 3.86
C PHE A 124 -20.30 0.61 5.13
N GLY A 125 -20.87 -0.60 5.04
CA GLY A 125 -21.68 -1.20 6.11
C GLY A 125 -21.01 -2.25 7.02
N ASN A 126 -19.87 -2.82 6.66
CA ASN A 126 -19.26 -3.94 7.42
C ASN A 126 -18.28 -3.48 8.51
N GLN A 127 -18.15 -2.17 8.72
CA GLN A 127 -17.15 -1.61 9.63
C GLN A 127 -17.77 -0.91 10.83
N ILE A 128 -19.07 -1.07 11.08
CA ILE A 128 -19.78 -0.47 12.21
C ILE A 128 -20.69 -1.52 12.86
N SER A 129 -20.09 -2.60 13.34
CA SER A 129 -20.73 -3.54 14.26
C SER A 129 -19.69 -3.98 15.28
#